data_AF-A0A5B8UL53-F1
#
_entry.id   AF-A0A5B8UL53-F1
#
_cell.length_a   1.000
_cell.length_b   1.000
_cell.length_c   1.000
_cell.angle_alpha   90.00
_cell.angle_beta   90.00
_cell.angle_gamma   90.00
#
_symmetry.space_group_name_H-M   'P 1'
#
loop_
_entity.id
_entity.type
_entity.pdbx_description
1 polymer ?
#
loop_
_entity_poly.entity_id
_entity_poly.type
_entity_poly.pdbx_seq_one_letter_code
_entity_poly.pdbx_strand_id
1 'polypeptide(L)' 'MPQSRNRAGHHHYQKPSAIPASQRVKGRIIWAILFAVFAGLIALFAAGESYVALLIGVIIGAVVGYFVGKNMERDAKE' A
#
# COMPACT_ATOMS: atom_id res chain seq x y z
N MET A 1 -10.58 -37.54 38.22
CA MET A 1 -9.51 -36.51 38.41
C MET A 1 -9.91 -35.25 37.65
N PRO A 2 -10.09 -34.09 38.32
CA PRO A 2 -10.46 -32.84 37.68
C PRO A 2 -9.22 -31.94 37.50
N GLN A 3 -8.58 -31.99 36.32
CA GLN A 3 -7.48 -31.07 35.97
C GLN A 3 -7.70 -30.34 34.64
N SER A 4 -8.96 -30.21 34.16
CA SER A 4 -9.25 -29.51 32.89
C SER A 4 -9.88 -28.12 33.05
N ARG A 5 -9.92 -27.52 34.25
CA ARG A 5 -10.57 -26.21 34.49
C ARG A 5 -9.62 -25.01 34.56
N ASN A 6 -8.30 -25.22 34.46
CA ASN A 6 -7.29 -24.14 34.51
C ASN A 6 -6.33 -24.17 33.30
N ARG A 7 -6.84 -24.26 32.07
CA ARG A 7 -6.02 -23.85 30.92
C ARG A 7 -6.46 -22.46 30.50
N ALA A 8 -5.75 -21.46 31.04
CA ALA A 8 -5.82 -20.09 30.60
C ALA A 8 -5.70 -20.06 29.07
N GLY A 9 -6.68 -19.41 28.43
CA GLY A 9 -6.82 -19.37 27.00
C GLY A 9 -5.53 -18.87 26.33
N HIS A 10 -5.05 -19.66 25.38
CA HIS A 10 -4.16 -19.15 24.36
C HIS A 10 -4.84 -19.44 23.03
N HIS A 11 -5.72 -18.52 22.63
CA HIS A 11 -5.89 -18.27 21.22
C HIS A 11 -4.48 -18.07 20.67
N HIS A 12 -3.97 -19.05 19.95
CA HIS A 12 -2.73 -18.89 19.21
C HIS A 12 -3.00 -17.83 18.16
N TYR A 13 -2.80 -16.57 18.54
CA TYR A 13 -2.61 -15.48 17.61
C TYR A 13 -1.36 -15.86 16.82
N GLN A 14 -1.55 -16.49 15.67
CA GLN A 14 -0.47 -16.68 14.73
C GLN A 14 0.03 -15.28 14.39
N LYS A 15 1.26 -14.97 14.83
CA LYS A 15 1.90 -13.70 14.53
C LYS A 15 1.80 -13.47 13.02
N PRO A 16 1.29 -12.32 12.55
CA PRO A 16 1.19 -12.02 11.14
C PRO A 16 2.60 -12.01 10.55
N SER A 17 2.96 -13.13 9.90
CA SER A 17 4.23 -13.50 9.25
C SER A 17 5.50 -13.01 9.95
N ALA A 18 6.46 -13.92 10.21
CA ALA A 18 7.78 -13.59 10.75
C ALA A 18 8.67 -12.73 9.82
N ILE A 19 8.06 -12.03 8.85
CA ILE A 19 8.72 -11.11 7.94
C ILE A 19 8.98 -9.79 8.71
N PRO A 20 10.26 -9.41 8.87
CA PRO A 20 10.66 -8.14 9.47
C PRO A 20 9.87 -6.99 8.85
N ALA A 21 9.37 -6.06 9.66
CA ALA A 21 8.63 -4.90 9.17
C ALA A 21 9.43 -4.06 8.16
N SER A 22 10.77 -4.08 8.25
CA SER A 22 11.68 -3.44 7.29
C SER A 22 11.69 -4.08 5.90
N GLN A 23 11.35 -5.38 5.80
CA GLN A 23 11.26 -6.12 4.55
C GLN A 23 9.86 -6.07 3.93
N ARG A 24 8.88 -5.46 4.61
CA ARG A 24 7.53 -5.30 4.08
C ARG A 24 7.52 -4.17 3.06
N VAL A 25 7.01 -4.46 1.86
CA VAL A 25 6.74 -3.43 0.87
C VAL A 25 5.74 -2.45 1.48
N LYS A 26 6.10 -1.18 1.50
CA LYS A 26 5.24 -0.10 1.98
C LYS A 26 4.10 0.08 0.97
N GLY A 27 2.86 -0.21 1.39
CA GLY A 27 1.65 -0.04 0.58
C GLY A 27 1.54 1.34 -0.08
N ARG A 28 2.05 2.41 0.55
CA ARG A 28 2.09 3.75 -0.05
C ARG A 28 2.94 3.84 -1.32
N ILE A 29 3.99 3.02 -1.42
CA ILE A 29 4.84 2.94 -2.62
C ILE A 29 4.09 2.20 -3.72
N ILE A 30 3.38 1.11 -3.37
CA ILE A 30 2.53 0.39 -4.32
C ILE A 30 1.46 1.33 -4.90
N TRP A 31 0.76 2.06 -4.03
CA TRP A 31 -0.25 3.04 -4.46
C TRP A 31 0.33 4.17 -5.32
N ALA A 32 1.49 4.71 -4.95
CA ALA A 32 2.18 5.71 -5.75
C ALA A 32 2.47 5.19 -7.17
N ILE A 33 3.01 3.98 -7.31
CA ILE A 33 3.31 3.37 -8.61
C ILE A 33 2.03 3.15 -9.42
N LEU A 34 0.98 2.58 -8.81
CA LEU A 34 -0.28 2.31 -9.49
C LEU A 34 -0.90 3.59 -10.05
N PHE A 35 -0.97 4.65 -9.25
CA PHE A 35 -1.49 5.94 -9.71
C PHE A 35 -0.58 6.61 -10.75
N ALA A 36 0.75 6.49 -10.64
CA ALA A 36 1.66 7.02 -11.67
C ALA A 36 1.43 6.35 -13.03
N VAL A 37 1.33 5.02 -13.05
CA VAL A 37 1.06 4.27 -14.28
C VAL A 37 -0.30 4.66 -14.86
N PHE A 38 -1.34 4.72 -14.01
CA PHE A 38 -2.68 5.05 -14.46
C PHE A 38 -2.77 6.50 -15.00
N ALA A 39 -2.19 7.48 -14.28
CA ALA A 39 -2.14 8.86 -14.73
C ALA A 39 -1.28 9.03 -16.00
N GLY A 40 -0.20 8.25 -16.14
CA GLY A 40 0.61 8.22 -17.35
C GLY A 40 -0.16 7.71 -18.56
N LEU A 41 -0.97 6.65 -18.39
CA LEU A 41 -1.86 6.15 -19.44
C LEU A 41 -2.92 7.19 -19.82
N ILE A 42 -3.53 7.86 -18.84
CA ILE A 42 -4.48 8.96 -19.10
C ILE A 42 -3.79 10.08 -19.89
N ALA A 43 -2.60 10.50 -19.46
CA ALA A 43 -1.84 11.54 -20.14
C ALA A 43 -1.45 11.14 -21.58
N LEU A 44 -1.12 9.86 -21.80
CA LEU A 44 -0.83 9.33 -23.13
C LEU A 44 -2.03 9.42 -24.06
N PHE A 45 -3.21 9.00 -23.58
CA PHE A 45 -4.42 9.06 -24.41
C PHE A 45 -4.96 10.48 -24.58
N ALA A 46 -4.76 11.37 -23.60
CA ALA A 46 -5.27 12.74 -23.64
C ALA A 46 -4.37 13.72 -24.40
N ALA A 47 -3.05 13.59 -24.25
CA ALA A 47 -2.06 14.53 -24.79
C ALA A 47 -1.17 13.93 -25.90
N GLY A 48 -1.35 12.64 -26.23
CA GLY A 48 -0.56 11.96 -27.26
C GLY A 48 0.92 11.83 -26.89
N GLU A 49 1.80 12.14 -27.84
CA GLU A 49 3.26 12.00 -27.69
C GLU A 49 3.95 13.20 -27.01
N SER A 50 3.19 14.10 -26.38
CA SER A 50 3.78 15.19 -25.60
C SER A 50 4.50 14.64 -24.36
N TYR A 51 5.80 14.40 -24.49
CA TYR A 51 6.65 13.86 -23.41
C TYR A 51 6.61 14.72 -22.14
N VAL A 52 6.44 16.04 -22.28
CA VAL A 52 6.30 16.96 -21.14
C VAL A 52 4.99 16.69 -20.41
N ALA A 53 3.88 16.56 -21.14
CA ALA A 53 2.57 16.27 -20.53
C ALA A 53 2.54 14.88 -19.86
N LEU A 54 3.16 13.89 -20.50
CA LEU A 54 3.34 12.55 -19.95
C LEU A 54 4.11 12.58 -18.63
N LEU A 55 5.26 13.27 -18.60
CA LEU A 55 6.09 13.37 -17.40
C LEU A 55 5.34 14.05 -16.25
N ILE A 56 4.65 15.15 -16.53
CA ILE A 56 3.84 15.87 -15.55
C ILE A 56 2.72 14.97 -15.03
N GLY A 57 1.99 14.28 -15.91
CA GLY A 57 0.92 13.37 -15.53
C GLY A 57 1.38 12.25 -14.60
N VAL A 58 2.51 11.61 -14.93
CA VAL A 58 3.12 10.56 -14.09
C VAL A 58 3.54 11.11 -12.73
N ILE A 59 4.19 12.28 -12.68
CA ILE A 59 4.62 12.89 -11.41
C ILE A 59 3.42 13.23 -10.53
N ILE A 60 2.38 13.87 -11.09
CA ILE A 60 1.16 14.21 -10.35
C ILE A 60 0.48 12.94 -9.83
N GLY A 61 0.34 11.92 -10.69
CA GLY A 61 -0.23 10.63 -10.31
C GLY A 61 0.53 9.98 -9.15
N ALA A 62 1.87 9.92 -9.23
CA ALA A 62 2.69 9.37 -8.17
C ALA A 62 2.52 10.10 -6.83
N VAL A 63 2.49 11.43 -6.86
CA VAL A 63 2.31 12.26 -5.66
C VAL A 63 0.95 11.99 -5.03
N VAL A 64 -0.13 12.01 -5.81
CA VAL A 64 -1.48 11.71 -5.33
C VAL A 64 -1.55 10.30 -4.75
N GLY A 65 -1.06 9.29 -5.48
CA GLY A 65 -1.05 7.90 -5.03
C GLY A 65 -0.25 7.69 -3.75
N TYR A 66 0.85 8.42 -3.57
CA TYR A 66 1.63 8.37 -2.34
C TYR A 66 0.82 8.86 -1.13
N PHE A 67 0.10 9.97 -1.25
CA PHE A 67 -0.73 10.49 -0.16
C PHE A 67 -1.93 9.59 0.15
N VAL A 68 -2.61 9.09 -0.89
CA VAL A 68 -3.71 8.12 -0.73
C VAL A 68 -3.21 6.87 0.00
N GLY A 69 -2.12 6.27 -0.50
CA GLY A 69 -1.56 5.08 0.12
C GLY A 69 -1.00 5.31 1.52
N LYS A 70 -0.49 6.51 1.83
CA LYS A 70 -0.07 6.90 3.18
C LYS A 70 -1.26 6.95 4.15
N ASN A 71 -2.40 7.48 3.71
CA ASN A 71 -3.61 7.51 4.54
C ASN A 71 -4.14 6.09 4.78
N MET A 72 -4.21 5.26 3.73
CA MET A 72 -4.63 3.86 3.88
C MET A 72 -3.70 3.04 4.78
N GLU A 73 -2.38 3.27 4.71
CA GLU A 73 -1.41 2.66 5.63
C GLU A 73 -1.61 3.09 7.09
N ARG A 74 -2.15 4.29 7.33
CA ARG A 74 -2.47 4.78 8.68
C ARG A 74 -3.74 4.11 9.18
N ASP A 75 -4.80 4.13 8.37
CA ASP A 75 -6.10 3.57 8.73
C ASP A 75 -6.02 2.04 8.96
N ALA A 76 -5.14 1.32 8.25
CA ALA A 76 -4.92 -0.11 8.45
C ALA A 76 -4.12 -0.46 9.72
N LYS A 77 -3.55 0.53 10.42
CA LYS A 77 -2.83 0.33 11.68
C LYS A 77 -3.66 0.71 12.91
N GLU A 78 -4.72 1.48 12.72
CA GLU A 78 -5.75 1.76 13.74
C GLU A 78 -6.68 0.55 13.88
#